data_AF-A0AAV5B8M2-F1
#
_entry.id   AF-A0AAV5B8M2-F1
#
_cell.length_a   1.000
_cell.length_b   1.000
_cell.length_c   1.000
_cell.angle_alpha   90.00
_cell.angle_beta   90.00
_cell.angle_gamma   90.00
#
_symmetry.space_group_name_H-M   'P 1'
#
loop_
_entity.id
_entity.type
_entity.pdbx_description
1 polymer ?
#
loop_
_entity_poly.entity_id
_entity_poly.type
_entity_poly.pdbx_seq_one_letter_code
_entity_poly.pdbx_strand_id
1 'polypeptide(L)'
;MKCETCFRQCELKEGQTGLCMARKNSGNVIMDRNYGKITSAALDPIEKKPLAMYHPGSMILSVGSYGCNLRCPFCQNHSIAQNDLDDRCETVTPAQLVEKALALKPYGNIGIAFTKPSKAHGFNRGTNKYQNIYILTH
;
A
#
# COMPACT_ATOMS: atom_id res chain seq x y z
N MET A 1 19.30 -10.72 9.77
CA MET A 1 18.39 -9.84 10.54
C MET A 1 16.95 -10.33 10.40
N LYS A 2 16.15 -10.32 11.48
CA LYS A 2 14.75 -10.76 11.44
C LYS A 2 13.82 -9.57 11.13
N CYS A 3 12.99 -9.69 10.10
CA CYS A 3 12.01 -8.68 9.71
C CYS A 3 10.66 -8.93 10.40
N GLU A 4 10.30 -8.11 11.39
CA GLU A 4 9.08 -8.30 12.17
C GLU A 4 7.87 -7.53 11.64
N THR A 5 7.95 -6.99 10.42
CA THR A 5 6.91 -6.12 9.88
C THR A 5 5.63 -6.87 9.50
N CYS A 6 5.70 -8.17 9.22
CA CYS A 6 4.51 -8.96 8.94
C CYS A 6 4.66 -10.38 9.52
N PHE A 7 3.58 -11.15 9.45
CA PHE A 7 3.53 -12.51 9.99
C PHE A 7 4.57 -13.48 9.40
N ARG A 8 5.19 -13.15 8.25
CA ARG A 8 6.22 -14.00 7.63
C ARG A 8 7.54 -14.01 8.40
N GLN A 9 7.82 -12.98 9.18
CA GLN A 9 9.01 -12.88 10.03
C GLN A 9 10.33 -13.27 9.32
N CYS A 10 10.52 -12.84 8.06
CA CYS A 10 11.64 -13.30 7.23
C CYS A 10 13.01 -13.03 7.90
N GLU A 11 13.91 -14.00 7.83
CA GLU A 11 15.33 -13.80 8.15
C GLU A 11 16.08 -13.37 6.88
N LEU A 12 16.54 -12.12 6.89
CA LEU A 12 17.18 -11.47 5.75
C LEU A 12 18.67 -11.27 6.00
N LYS A 13 19.49 -11.75 5.06
CA LYS A 13 20.91 -11.40 4.97
C LYS A 13 21.06 -9.95 4.50
N GLU A 14 22.24 -9.35 4.68
CA GLU A 14 22.53 -8.01 4.16
C GLU A 14 22.24 -7.95 2.65
N GLY A 15 21.57 -6.89 2.20
CA GLY A 15 21.14 -6.72 0.81
C GLY A 15 19.92 -7.57 0.39
N GLN A 16 19.43 -8.49 1.22
CA GLN A 16 18.33 -9.38 0.85
C GLN A 16 16.96 -8.69 0.97
N THR A 17 16.12 -8.88 -0.05
CA THR A 17 14.71 -8.49 -0.05
C THR A 17 13.85 -9.62 0.51
N GLY A 18 12.90 -9.28 1.37
CA GLY A 18 11.93 -10.24 1.90
C GLY A 18 10.91 -10.70 0.88
N LEU A 19 10.21 -11.80 1.19
CA LEU A 19 9.23 -12.42 0.29
C LEU A 19 8.16 -11.45 -0.21
N CYS A 20 7.87 -10.41 0.58
CA CYS A 20 6.90 -9.38 0.24
C CYS A 20 7.35 -8.37 -0.83
N MET A 21 8.60 -8.42 -1.27
CA MET A 21 9.26 -7.47 -2.19
C MET A 21 9.38 -6.01 -1.69
N ALA A 22 8.66 -5.63 -0.64
CA ALA A 22 8.64 -4.28 -0.09
C ALA A 22 9.69 -4.02 1.01
N ARG A 23 10.26 -5.05 1.63
CA ARG A 23 11.21 -4.91 2.74
C ARG A 23 12.59 -5.43 2.36
N LYS A 24 13.65 -4.70 2.68
CA LYS A 24 15.04 -5.10 2.44
C LYS A 24 15.87 -4.90 3.69
N ASN A 25 16.80 -5.81 3.95
CA ASN A 25 17.85 -5.56 4.92
C ASN A 25 18.96 -4.73 4.25
N SER A 26 19.20 -3.52 4.75
CA SER A 26 20.24 -2.61 4.27
C SER A 26 20.94 -2.01 5.47
N GLY A 27 22.24 -2.26 5.61
CA GLY A 27 23.04 -1.80 6.74
C GLY A 27 22.55 -2.35 8.09
N ASN A 28 22.12 -3.62 8.14
CA ASN A 28 21.46 -4.22 9.31
C ASN A 28 20.21 -3.44 9.80
N VAL A 29 19.50 -2.78 8.88
CA VAL A 29 18.21 -2.15 9.11
C VAL A 29 17.19 -2.65 8.10
N ILE A 30 15.98 -2.98 8.55
CA ILE A 30 14.88 -3.33 7.66
C ILE A 30 14.26 -2.06 7.07
N MET A 31 14.57 -1.79 5.81
CA MET A 31 14.12 -0.61 5.06
C MET A 31 12.85 -0.90 4.25
N ASP A 32 12.00 0.11 4.07
CA ASP A 32 10.91 0.11 3.08
C ASP A 32 11.49 0.46 1.70
N ARG A 33 11.40 -0.47 0.75
CA ARG A 33 11.79 -0.22 -0.64
C ARG A 33 10.76 0.58 -1.41
N ASN A 34 9.49 0.39 -1.06
CA ASN A 34 8.35 0.95 -1.78
C ASN A 34 7.84 2.27 -1.18
N TYR A 35 8.57 2.85 -0.22
CA TYR A 35 8.22 4.16 0.34
C TYR A 35 8.27 5.22 -0.76
N GLY A 36 7.19 6.00 -0.87
CA GLY A 36 7.05 7.02 -1.92
C GLY A 36 6.94 6.44 -3.34
N LYS A 37 6.87 5.12 -3.52
CA LYS A 37 6.72 4.50 -4.85
C LYS A 37 5.29 4.07 -5.06
N ILE A 38 4.66 4.52 -6.14
CA ILE A 38 3.30 4.12 -6.50
C ILE A 38 3.28 3.45 -7.87
N THR A 39 2.48 2.39 -7.99
CA THR A 39 2.26 1.65 -9.24
C THR A 39 0.90 1.96 -9.86
N SER A 40 -0.01 2.54 -9.09
CA SER A 40 -1.34 2.93 -9.55
C SER A 40 -1.93 4.04 -8.71
N ALA A 41 -2.69 4.90 -9.36
CA ALA A 41 -3.56 5.90 -8.73
C ALA A 41 -4.86 5.96 -9.53
N ALA A 42 -6.00 5.81 -8.85
CA ALA A 42 -7.31 5.83 -9.48
C ALA A 42 -8.34 6.46 -8.54
N LEU A 43 -9.31 7.18 -9.11
CA LEU A 43 -10.45 7.68 -8.36
C LEU A 43 -11.52 6.57 -8.31
N ASP A 44 -11.82 6.06 -7.13
CA ASP A 44 -12.76 4.97 -6.91
C ASP A 44 -13.95 5.40 -6.05
N PRO A 45 -15.13 4.81 -6.21
CA PRO A 45 -16.22 4.99 -5.26
C PRO A 45 -15.83 4.42 -3.88
N ILE A 46 -16.25 5.11 -2.81
CA ILE A 46 -15.92 4.72 -1.43
C ILE A 46 -16.46 3.33 -1.05
N GLU A 47 -17.49 2.86 -1.74
CA GLU A 47 -18.12 1.55 -1.58
C GLU A 47 -17.17 0.39 -1.91
N LYS A 48 -16.10 0.63 -2.69
CA LYS A 48 -15.05 -0.38 -2.90
C LYS A 48 -14.17 -0.58 -1.66
N LYS A 49 -14.26 0.30 -0.66
CA LYS A 49 -13.40 0.31 0.53
C LYS A 49 -14.12 -0.34 1.70
N PRO A 50 -13.39 -0.84 2.72
CA PRO A 50 -14.01 -1.34 3.95
C PRO A 50 -14.78 -0.27 4.76
N LEU A 51 -14.86 0.97 4.27
CA LEU A 51 -15.65 2.08 4.80
C LEU A 51 -16.82 2.44 3.87
N ALA A 52 -17.47 1.47 3.22
CA ALA A 52 -18.51 1.73 2.23
C ALA A 52 -19.68 2.61 2.71
N MET A 53 -19.97 2.61 4.02
CA MET A 53 -21.03 3.43 4.62
C MET A 53 -20.57 4.85 5.01
N TYR A 54 -19.28 5.14 4.86
CA TYR A 54 -18.72 6.45 5.15
C TYR A 54 -18.87 7.34 3.90
N HIS A 55 -19.75 8.34 3.96
CA HIS A 55 -20.08 9.23 2.84
C HIS A 55 -20.47 8.52 1.52
N PRO A 56 -21.59 7.75 1.48
CA PRO A 56 -22.03 7.04 0.29
C PRO A 56 -22.14 7.95 -0.96
N GLY A 57 -21.79 7.40 -2.12
CA GLY A 57 -21.74 8.12 -3.40
C GLY A 57 -20.52 9.01 -3.60
N SER A 58 -19.65 9.14 -2.60
CA SER A 58 -18.41 9.91 -2.71
C SER A 58 -17.29 9.12 -3.39
N MET A 59 -16.32 9.85 -3.94
CA MET A 59 -15.13 9.26 -4.55
C MET A 59 -13.92 9.39 -3.63
N ILE A 60 -12.95 8.50 -3.78
CA ILE A 60 -11.70 8.51 -3.02
C ILE A 60 -10.51 8.16 -3.92
N LEU A 61 -9.41 8.91 -3.80
CA LEU A 61 -8.18 8.62 -4.53
C LEU A 61 -7.52 7.35 -3.95
N SER A 62 -7.65 6.24 -4.66
CA SER A 62 -7.00 4.97 -4.38
C SER A 62 -5.58 4.97 -4.91
N VAL A 63 -4.61 4.76 -4.02
CA VAL A 63 -3.19 4.71 -4.35
C VAL A 63 -2.62 3.34 -3.99
N GLY A 64 -2.04 2.68 -4.99
CA GLY A 64 -1.42 1.37 -4.88
C GLY A 64 0.09 1.45 -5.02
N SER A 65 0.79 0.63 -4.24
CA SER A 65 2.22 0.36 -4.40
C SER A 65 2.45 -1.13 -4.65
N TYR A 66 3.69 -1.48 -5.00
CA TYR A 66 4.10 -2.87 -5.16
C TYR A 66 4.34 -3.55 -3.82
N GLY A 67 4.38 -4.88 -3.86
CA GLY A 67 4.70 -5.72 -2.70
C GLY A 67 3.48 -6.24 -1.94
N CYS A 68 3.60 -7.47 -1.46
CA CYS A 68 2.54 -8.18 -0.75
C CYS A 68 3.10 -9.30 0.12
N ASN A 69 2.70 -9.37 1.39
CA ASN A 69 3.10 -10.45 2.32
C ASN A 69 2.43 -11.82 2.03
N LEU A 70 1.51 -11.87 1.05
CA LEU A 70 0.79 -13.05 0.57
C LEU A 70 1.20 -13.42 -0.86
N ARG A 71 1.13 -14.72 -1.18
CA ARG A 71 1.27 -15.26 -2.54
C ARG A 71 0.00 -16.00 -2.94
N CYS A 72 -1.07 -15.24 -3.18
CA CYS A 72 -2.36 -15.83 -3.56
C CYS A 72 -2.27 -16.38 -5.00
N PRO A 73 -2.71 -17.63 -5.26
CA PRO A 73 -2.68 -18.20 -6.61
C PRO A 73 -3.65 -17.51 -7.58
N PHE A 74 -4.66 -16.82 -7.06
CA PHE A 74 -5.68 -16.06 -7.79
C PHE A 74 -5.49 -14.54 -7.68
N CYS A 75 -4.25 -14.07 -7.44
CA CYS A 75 -4.01 -12.63 -7.25
C CYS A 75 -4.17 -11.85 -8.56
N GLN A 76 -5.21 -11.02 -8.65
CA GLN A 76 -5.40 -10.08 -9.78
C GLN A 76 -4.25 -9.07 -9.90
N ASN A 77 -3.60 -8.76 -8.78
CA ASN A 77 -2.48 -7.81 -8.71
C ASN A 77 -1.11 -8.51 -8.69
N HIS A 78 -1.01 -9.76 -9.17
CA HIS A 78 0.23 -10.55 -9.10
C HIS A 78 1.44 -9.82 -9.72
N SER A 79 1.23 -9.20 -10.89
CA SER A 79 2.25 -8.48 -11.66
C SER A 79 2.92 -7.35 -10.87
N ILE A 80 2.21 -6.74 -9.91
CA ILE A 80 2.74 -5.70 -9.03
C ILE A 80 3.06 -6.19 -7.62
N ALA A 81 2.46 -7.28 -7.17
CA ALA A 81 2.62 -7.77 -5.80
C ALA A 81 3.92 -8.55 -5.57
N GLN A 82 4.43 -9.24 -6.59
CA GLN A 82 5.50 -10.24 -6.44
C GLN A 82 6.72 -10.00 -7.34
N ASN A 83 6.76 -8.87 -8.06
CA ASN A 83 7.88 -8.51 -8.91
C ASN A 83 8.69 -7.36 -8.32
N ASP A 84 9.96 -7.29 -8.72
CA ASP A 84 10.75 -6.08 -8.52
C ASP A 84 10.30 -5.02 -9.52
N LEU A 85 9.77 -3.92 -9.00
CA LEU A 85 9.22 -2.83 -9.79
C LEU A 85 9.89 -1.50 -9.48
N ASP A 86 11.10 -1.51 -8.90
CA ASP A 86 11.76 -0.28 -8.47
C ASP A 86 11.88 0.78 -9.59
N ASP A 87 12.04 0.34 -10.84
CA ASP A 87 12.16 1.20 -12.04
C ASP A 87 10.82 1.43 -12.78
N ARG A 88 9.74 0.81 -12.32
CA ARG A 88 8.41 0.84 -12.97
C ARG A 88 7.35 1.52 -12.09
N CYS A 89 7.80 2.40 -11.20
CA CYS A 89 6.95 3.15 -10.27
C CYS A 89 7.12 4.66 -10.46
N GLU A 90 6.06 5.39 -10.19
CA GLU A 90 6.14 6.84 -9.97
C GLU A 90 6.65 7.09 -8.54
N THR A 91 7.63 8.00 -8.39
CA THR A 91 8.06 8.47 -7.07
C THR A 91 7.26 9.70 -6.69
N VAL A 92 6.54 9.63 -5.57
CA VAL A 92 5.60 10.65 -5.09
C VAL A 92 5.84 10.90 -3.61
N THR A 93 6.03 12.17 -3.25
CA THR A 93 6.09 12.61 -1.86
C THR A 93 4.70 12.70 -1.23
N PRO A 94 4.57 12.66 0.11
CA PRO A 94 3.28 12.88 0.76
C PRO A 94 2.60 14.19 0.34
N ALA A 95 3.35 15.28 0.18
CA ALA A 95 2.82 16.57 -0.26
C ALA A 95 2.23 16.49 -1.67
N GLN A 96 2.95 15.90 -2.62
CA GLN A 96 2.46 15.70 -3.98
C GLN A 96 1.21 14.81 -4.03
N LEU A 97 1.11 13.81 -3.13
CA LEU A 97 -0.08 12.97 -3.06
C LEU A 97 -1.30 13.75 -2.51
N VAL A 98 -1.08 14.63 -1.55
CA VAL A 98 -2.11 15.56 -1.06
C VAL A 98 -2.53 16.53 -2.16
N GLU A 99 -1.60 17.11 -2.90
CA GLU A 99 -1.90 17.99 -4.05
C GLU A 99 -2.74 17.27 -5.11
N LYS A 100 -2.36 16.04 -5.49
CA LYS A 100 -3.16 15.20 -6.41
C LYS A 100 -4.58 14.97 -5.87
N ALA A 101 -4.72 14.70 -4.58
CA ALA A 101 -6.03 14.49 -3.97
C ALA A 101 -6.89 15.77 -3.92
N LEU A 102 -6.27 16.91 -3.62
CA LEU A 102 -6.93 18.22 -3.60
C LEU A 102 -7.40 18.62 -5.00
N ALA A 103 -6.60 18.38 -6.03
CA ALA A 103 -6.96 18.63 -7.43
C ALA A 103 -8.17 17.79 -7.89
N LEU A 104 -8.44 16.66 -7.23
CA LEU A 104 -9.57 15.79 -7.53
C LEU A 104 -10.87 16.14 -6.77
N LYS A 105 -10.86 17.14 -5.87
CA LYS A 105 -12.06 17.58 -5.14
C LYS A 105 -13.24 17.91 -6.07
N PRO A 106 -13.07 18.61 -7.22
CA PRO A 106 -14.18 18.88 -8.15
C PRO A 106 -14.85 17.62 -8.72
N TYR A 107 -14.17 16.47 -8.68
CA TYR A 107 -14.68 15.18 -9.12
C TYR A 107 -15.24 14.32 -7.97
N GLY A 108 -15.53 14.94 -6.82
CA GLY A 108 -16.10 14.28 -5.66
C GLY A 108 -15.09 13.54 -4.78
N ASN A 109 -13.78 13.78 -4.96
CA ASN A 109 -12.76 13.16 -4.11
C ASN A 109 -12.81 13.70 -2.68
N ILE A 110 -12.95 12.80 -1.71
CA ILE A 110 -12.98 13.16 -0.28
C ILE A 110 -11.69 12.78 0.47
N GLY A 111 -10.72 12.13 -0.18
CA GLY A 111 -9.58 11.61 0.54
C GLY A 111 -8.55 10.84 -0.28
N ILE A 112 -7.67 10.15 0.44
CA ILE A 112 -6.66 9.24 -0.09
C ILE A 112 -6.81 7.90 0.62
N ALA A 113 -6.93 6.83 -0.16
CA ALA A 113 -6.91 5.45 0.29
C ALA A 113 -5.60 4.80 -0.16
N PHE A 114 -4.76 4.33 0.76
CA PHE A 114 -3.52 3.64 0.42
C PHE A 114 -3.33 2.36 1.23
N THR A 115 -2.73 1.35 0.61
CA THR A 115 -2.53 0.03 1.23
C THR A 115 -1.05 -0.19 1.49
N LYS A 116 -0.68 -0.59 2.71
CA LYS A 116 0.69 -1.00 3.03
C LYS A 116 0.73 -2.40 3.68
N PRO A 117 1.78 -3.20 3.43
CA PRO A 117 2.02 -4.40 4.23
C PRO A 117 2.41 -3.97 5.65
N SER A 118 1.54 -4.21 6.63
CA SER A 118 1.76 -3.84 8.03
C SER A 118 1.85 -5.05 8.97
N LYS A 119 2.24 -4.78 10.22
CA LYS A 119 2.21 -5.76 11.32
C LYS A 119 0.78 -6.26 11.47
N ALA A 120 0.61 -7.58 11.44
CA ALA A 120 -0.63 -8.20 11.87
C ALA A 120 -0.77 -7.96 13.38
N HIS A 121 -1.58 -6.98 13.78
CA HIS A 121 -2.06 -6.93 15.16
C HIS A 121 -3.14 -8.01 15.24
N GLY A 122 -2.98 -8.94 16.18
CA GLY A 122 -3.73 -10.19 16.22
C GLY A 122 -5.23 -10.00 16.05
N PHE A 123 -5.76 -10.43 14.91
CA PHE A 123 -7.15 -10.85 14.74
C PHE A 123 -7.21 -11.88 13.59
N ASN A 124 -8.10 -12.84 13.77
CA ASN A 124 -8.23 -14.11 13.05
C ASN A 124 -8.12 -14.08 11.51
N ARG A 125 -7.52 -15.17 11.00
CA ARG A 125 -7.69 -15.82 9.68
C ARG A 125 -8.07 -14.94 8.48
N GLY A 126 -7.07 -14.72 7.62
CA GLY A 126 -7.27 -14.46 6.18
C GLY A 126 -7.21 -12.98 5.78
N THR A 127 -6.21 -12.63 4.96
CA THR A 127 -6.10 -11.37 4.19
C THR A 127 -5.67 -10.08 4.92
N ASN A 128 -4.52 -10.06 5.60
CA ASN A 128 -4.04 -8.79 6.21
C ASN A 128 -3.26 -7.89 5.23
N LYS A 129 -4.00 -7.19 4.37
CA LYS A 129 -3.65 -5.89 3.78
C LYS A 129 -4.49 -4.83 4.46
N TYR A 130 -3.89 -4.00 5.33
CA TYR A 130 -4.63 -2.89 5.92
C TYR A 130 -4.63 -1.71 4.95
N GLN A 131 -5.84 -1.26 4.61
CA GLN A 131 -6.03 -0.03 3.87
C GLN A 131 -6.12 1.12 4.88
N ASN A 132 -5.19 2.06 4.80
CA ASN A 132 -5.26 3.30 5.54
C ASN A 132 -6.01 4.32 4.68
N ILE A 133 -6.89 5.08 5.31
CA ILE A 133 -7.73 6.07 4.65
C ILE A 133 -7.50 7.40 5.35
N TYR A 134 -7.05 8.41 4.59
CA TYR A 134 -6.96 9.80 5.02
C TYR A 134 -8.09 10.56 4.35
N ILE A 135 -8.99 11.11 5.15
CA ILE A 135 -10.06 11.97 4.67
C ILE A 135 -9.55 13.41 4.66
N LEU A 136 -9.77 14.12 3.56
CA LEU A 136 -9.54 15.55 3.48
C LEU A 136 -10.67 16.23 4.28
N THR A 137 -10.48 16.41 5.58
CA THR A 137 -11.40 17.25 6.36
C THR A 137 -11.37 18.68 5.80
N HIS A 138 -12.54 19.32 5.83
CA HIS A 138 -12.72 20.68 5.30
C HIS A 138 -11.90 21.69 6.10
#